data_AF-A0A494J490-F1
#
_entry.id   AF-A0A494J490-F1
#
_cell.length_a   1.000
_cell.length_b   1.000
_cell.length_c   1.000
_cell.angle_alpha   90.00
_cell.angle_beta   90.00
_cell.angle_gamma   90.00
#
_symmetry.space_group_name_H-M   'P 1'
#
loop_
_entity.id
_entity.type
_entity.pdbx_description
1 polymer ?
#
loop_
_entity_poly.entity_id
_entity_poly.type
_entity_poly.pdbx_seq_one_letter_code
_entity_poly.pdbx_strand_id
1 'polypeptide(L)'
;MKNLNQKLLRFSAKNRLERMRTKYNNKQSWQLFATQIQFNLDFRAQKLDEQNYICPVCDEEIFEHSTLHHVDYDHSCQLYKLKGIQDCRLCKTTFPNFQVGCSKRTVMVHHKCHKMLH
;
A
#
# COMPACT_ATOMS: atom_id res chain seq x y z
N MET A 1 -11.15 -32.13 -6.52
CA MET A 1 -11.46 -30.75 -7.00
C MET A 1 -10.74 -29.61 -6.25
N LYS A 2 -9.94 -29.84 -5.20
CA LYS A 2 -9.25 -28.75 -4.46
C LYS A 2 -8.02 -28.14 -5.16
N ASN A 3 -7.48 -28.78 -6.22
CA ASN A 3 -6.16 -28.46 -6.78
C ASN A 3 -6.18 -27.49 -7.99
N LEU A 4 -7.32 -27.39 -8.70
CA LEU A 4 -7.45 -26.54 -9.90
C LEU A 4 -7.64 -25.06 -9.53
N ASN A 5 -8.49 -24.78 -8.54
CA ASN A 5 -8.71 -23.42 -8.02
C ASN A 5 -7.43 -22.83 -7.43
N GLN A 6 -6.62 -23.63 -6.75
CA GLN A 6 -5.33 -23.18 -6.20
C GLN A 6 -4.30 -22.86 -7.30
N LYS A 7 -4.26 -23.65 -8.38
CA LYS A 7 -3.41 -23.36 -9.56
C LYS A 7 -3.86 -22.10 -10.29
N LEU A 8 -5.17 -21.92 -10.51
CA LEU A 8 -5.72 -20.73 -11.17
C LEU A 8 -5.49 -19.44 -10.36
N LEU A 9 -5.65 -19.51 -9.03
CA LEU A 9 -5.32 -18.40 -8.13
C LEU A 9 -3.83 -18.04 -8.18
N ARG A 10 -2.94 -19.03 -8.21
CA ARG A 10 -1.49 -18.80 -8.37
C ARG A 10 -1.13 -18.21 -9.74
N PHE A 11 -1.81 -18.65 -10.80
CA PHE A 11 -1.60 -18.14 -12.16
C PHE A 11 -2.08 -16.69 -12.31
N SER A 12 -3.25 -16.36 -11.75
CA SER A 12 -3.78 -14.98 -11.75
C SER A 12 -2.91 -14.04 -10.91
N ALA A 13 -2.43 -14.50 -9.75
CA ALA A 13 -1.51 -13.74 -8.90
C ALA A 13 -0.17 -13.49 -9.60
N LYS A 14 0.39 -14.50 -10.29
CA LYS A 14 1.64 -14.36 -11.06
C LYS A 14 1.49 -13.34 -12.19
N ASN A 15 0.42 -13.42 -12.98
CA ASN A 15 0.16 -12.47 -14.07
C ASN A 15 -0.17 -11.05 -13.56
N ARG A 16 -0.74 -10.93 -12.36
CA ARG A 16 -0.92 -9.64 -11.70
C ARG A 16 0.43 -9.06 -11.29
N LEU A 17 1.27 -9.83 -10.63
CA LEU A 17 2.62 -9.42 -10.22
C LEU A 17 3.49 -9.01 -11.42
N GLU A 18 3.41 -9.76 -12.52
CA GLU A 18 4.18 -9.50 -13.73
C GLU A 18 3.74 -8.21 -14.43
N ARG A 19 2.43 -7.97 -14.56
CA ARG A 19 1.90 -6.69 -15.07
C ARG A 19 2.27 -5.50 -14.19
N MET A 20 2.23 -5.71 -12.88
CA MET A 20 2.60 -4.71 -11.87
C MET A 20 4.10 -4.38 -11.97
N ARG A 21 4.97 -5.39 -12.16
CA ARG A 21 6.42 -5.24 -12.35
C ARG A 21 6.78 -4.40 -13.57
N THR A 22 6.14 -4.66 -14.71
CA THR A 22 6.36 -3.93 -15.96
C THR A 22 5.93 -2.47 -15.87
N LYS A 23 4.80 -2.17 -15.19
CA LYS A 23 4.28 -0.80 -15.06
C LYS A 23 5.24 0.17 -14.34
N TYR A 24 6.12 -0.33 -13.46
CA TYR A 24 7.00 0.52 -12.64
C TYR A 24 8.47 0.10 -12.66
N ASN A 25 8.92 -0.41 -13.81
CA ASN A 25 10.33 -0.70 -14.10
C ASN A 25 11.04 -1.54 -13.02
N ASN A 26 10.36 -2.54 -12.45
CA ASN A 26 10.90 -3.40 -11.38
C ASN A 26 11.37 -2.66 -10.11
N LYS A 27 10.95 -1.42 -9.85
CA LYS A 27 11.33 -0.70 -8.62
C LYS A 27 10.87 -1.49 -7.38
N GLN A 28 11.83 -1.93 -6.57
CA GLN A 28 11.57 -2.72 -5.35
C GLN A 28 10.66 -1.96 -4.37
N SER A 29 10.85 -0.65 -4.24
CA SER A 29 9.98 0.23 -3.44
C SER A 29 8.51 0.06 -3.78
N TRP A 30 8.21 0.08 -5.08
CA TRP A 30 6.86 -0.02 -5.56
C TRP A 30 6.30 -1.44 -5.42
N GLN A 31 7.11 -2.47 -5.68
CA GLN A 31 6.69 -3.86 -5.44
C GLN A 31 6.27 -4.08 -3.98
N LEU A 32 7.03 -3.53 -3.03
CA LEU A 32 6.71 -3.61 -1.61
C LEU A 32 5.43 -2.88 -1.26
N PHE A 33 5.28 -1.67 -1.78
CA PHE A 33 4.05 -0.92 -1.60
C PHE A 33 2.83 -1.70 -2.10
N ALA A 34 2.90 -2.13 -3.35
CA ALA A 34 1.84 -2.77 -4.09
C ALA A 34 1.43 -4.16 -3.56
N THR A 35 2.33 -4.87 -2.88
CA THR A 35 2.08 -6.25 -2.43
C THR A 35 1.90 -6.38 -0.93
N GLN A 36 2.40 -5.42 -0.15
CA GLN A 36 2.41 -5.51 1.32
C GLN A 36 1.78 -4.27 1.96
N ILE A 37 2.35 -3.08 1.75
CA ILE A 37 1.94 -1.86 2.48
C ILE A 37 0.49 -1.50 2.18
N GLN A 38 0.07 -1.56 0.91
CA GLN A 38 -1.30 -1.25 0.50
C GLN A 38 -2.35 -2.15 1.17
N PHE A 39 -1.97 -3.36 1.60
CA PHE A 39 -2.85 -4.34 2.24
C PHE A 39 -2.63 -4.47 3.75
N ASN A 40 -1.70 -3.71 4.33
CA ASN A 40 -1.47 -3.72 5.78
C ASN A 40 -2.63 -3.00 6.48
N LEU A 41 -3.48 -3.75 7.19
CA LEU A 41 -4.70 -3.21 7.83
C LEU A 41 -4.38 -2.17 8.91
N ASP A 42 -3.36 -2.40 9.73
CA ASP A 42 -2.98 -1.47 10.80
C ASP A 42 -2.50 -0.13 10.24
N PHE A 43 -1.69 -0.17 9.17
CA PHE A 43 -1.22 1.03 8.50
C PHE A 43 -2.37 1.80 7.83
N ARG A 44 -3.34 1.09 7.24
CA ARG A 44 -4.54 1.70 6.65
C ARG A 44 -5.45 2.32 7.71
N ALA A 45 -5.68 1.63 8.83
CA ALA A 45 -6.47 2.15 9.93
C ALA A 45 -5.83 3.42 10.50
N GLN A 46 -4.53 3.36 10.79
CA GLN A 46 -3.76 4.54 11.20
C GLN A 46 -3.91 5.70 10.21
N LYS A 47 -3.86 5.41 8.90
CA LYS A 47 -4.00 6.43 7.86
C LYS A 47 -5.38 7.08 7.85
N LEU A 48 -6.43 6.31 8.07
CA LEU A 48 -7.79 6.84 8.17
C LEU A 48 -7.91 7.76 9.41
N ASP A 49 -7.38 7.33 10.55
CA ASP A 49 -7.39 8.13 11.78
C ASP A 49 -6.61 9.45 11.60
N GLU A 50 -5.41 9.41 11.01
CA GLU A 50 -4.60 10.60 10.72
C GLU A 50 -5.31 11.59 9.78
N GLN A 51 -6.23 11.11 8.94
CA GLN A 51 -6.99 11.91 7.98
C GLN A 51 -8.38 12.29 8.48
N ASN A 52 -8.73 11.95 9.74
CA ASN A 52 -10.09 12.10 10.27
C ASN A 52 -11.15 11.49 9.34
N TYR A 53 -10.83 10.37 8.70
CA TYR A 53 -11.68 9.70 7.73
C TYR A 53 -12.04 10.55 6.50
N ILE A 54 -11.37 11.68 6.25
CA ILE A 54 -11.64 12.54 5.10
C ILE A 54 -10.71 12.19 3.92
N CYS A 55 -11.31 12.07 2.74
CA CYS A 55 -10.57 11.91 1.49
C CYS A 55 -9.95 13.25 1.06
N PRO A 56 -8.62 13.36 0.94
CA PRO A 56 -7.95 14.62 0.62
C PRO A 56 -8.10 15.07 -0.84
N VAL A 57 -8.83 14.30 -1.65
CA VAL A 57 -9.07 14.60 -3.08
C VAL A 57 -10.43 15.24 -3.30
N CYS A 58 -11.45 14.85 -2.53
CA CYS A 58 -12.82 15.30 -2.71
C CYS A 58 -13.48 15.82 -1.44
N ASP A 59 -12.75 15.85 -0.32
CA ASP A 59 -13.21 16.31 0.99
C ASP A 59 -14.46 15.60 1.55
N GLU A 60 -14.78 14.42 1.00
CA GLU A 60 -15.85 13.54 1.48
C GLU A 60 -15.30 12.47 2.42
N GLU A 61 -16.15 11.99 3.33
CA GLU A 61 -15.79 10.95 4.28
C GLU A 61 -15.59 9.58 3.61
N ILE A 62 -14.63 8.81 4.13
CA ILE A 62 -14.22 7.50 3.68
C ILE A 62 -14.94 6.45 4.52
N PHE A 63 -16.12 6.03 4.08
CA PHE A 63 -16.89 4.97 4.73
C PHE A 63 -16.53 3.58 4.20
N GLU A 64 -16.43 3.42 2.87
CA GLU A 64 -16.20 2.13 2.22
C GLU A 64 -15.36 2.27 0.93
N HIS A 65 -14.75 1.17 0.49
CA HIS A 65 -13.99 1.09 -0.77
C HIS A 65 -12.91 2.16 -0.97
N SER A 66 -11.96 2.19 -0.04
CA SER A 66 -10.79 3.06 -0.10
C SER A 66 -9.53 2.31 -0.53
N THR A 67 -8.58 3.06 -1.08
CA THR A 67 -7.25 2.54 -1.39
C THR A 67 -6.20 3.47 -0.85
N LEU A 68 -5.07 2.89 -0.48
CA LEU A 68 -3.88 3.64 -0.19
C LEU A 68 -3.30 4.12 -1.52
N HIS A 69 -3.12 5.43 -1.64
CA HIS A 69 -2.42 6.08 -2.74
C HIS A 69 -1.01 6.44 -2.28
N HIS A 70 -0.04 6.21 -3.16
CA HIS A 70 1.36 6.53 -2.93
C HIS A 70 1.69 7.83 -3.63
N VAL A 71 2.03 8.87 -2.86
CA VAL A 71 2.25 10.24 -3.37
C VAL A 71 3.68 10.42 -3.90
N ASP A 72 4.65 9.68 -3.36
CA ASP A 72 6.07 9.79 -3.71
C ASP A 72 6.61 8.43 -4.17
N TYR A 73 6.49 8.12 -5.47
CA TYR A 73 6.86 6.81 -6.05
C TYR A 73 8.34 6.41 -5.88
N ASP A 74 9.22 7.34 -5.53
CA ASP A 74 10.64 7.05 -5.29
C ASP A 74 10.92 6.68 -3.83
N HIS A 75 9.96 6.93 -2.94
CA HIS A 75 10.07 6.49 -1.57
C HIS A 75 10.05 4.97 -1.43
N SER A 76 11.04 4.47 -0.69
CA SER A 76 11.15 3.07 -0.31
C SER A 76 11.06 2.94 1.20
N CYS A 77 10.29 1.96 1.69
CA CYS A 77 10.30 1.61 3.11
C CYS A 77 11.74 1.29 3.57
N GLN A 78 12.31 2.20 4.37
CA GLN A 78 13.70 2.10 4.82
C GLN A 78 13.91 0.89 5.74
N LEU A 79 12.92 0.56 6.56
CA LEU A 79 13.02 -0.58 7.46
C LEU A 79 13.01 -1.93 6.71
N TYR A 80 12.29 -2.01 5.59
CA TYR A 80 12.36 -3.18 4.74
C TYR A 80 13.77 -3.36 4.16
N LYS A 81 14.39 -2.28 3.67
CA LYS A 81 15.77 -2.32 3.15
C LYS A 81 16.78 -2.78 4.20
N LEU A 82 16.58 -2.39 5.47
CA LEU A 82 17.53 -2.67 6.54
C LEU A 82 17.33 -4.02 7.23
N LYS A 83 16.07 -4.46 7.39
CA LYS A 83 15.74 -5.61 8.25
C LYS A 83 14.74 -6.58 7.63
N GLY A 84 14.25 -6.32 6.42
CA GLY A 84 13.18 -7.11 5.80
C GLY A 84 11.85 -7.08 6.56
N ILE A 85 11.70 -6.17 7.53
CA ILE A 85 10.51 -6.09 8.40
C ILE A 85 9.34 -5.56 7.58
N GLN A 86 8.24 -6.33 7.59
CA GLN A 86 6.99 -6.03 6.88
C GLN A 86 5.86 -5.60 7.84
N ASP A 87 6.08 -5.71 9.15
CA ASP A 87 5.10 -5.35 10.17
C ASP A 87 5.19 -3.84 10.48
N CYS A 88 4.22 -3.08 9.95
CA CYS A 88 4.11 -1.66 10.22
C CYS A 88 3.85 -1.34 11.71
N ARG A 89 3.28 -2.27 12.50
CA ARG A 89 3.11 -2.07 13.95
C ARG A 89 4.46 -2.07 14.67
N LEU A 90 5.31 -3.05 14.35
CA LEU A 90 6.67 -3.10 14.90
C LEU A 90 7.49 -1.88 14.46
N CYS A 91 7.31 -1.45 13.20
CA CYS A 91 7.93 -0.22 12.70
C CYS A 91 7.48 1.01 13.51
N LYS A 92 6.18 1.13 13.77
CA LYS A 92 5.59 2.24 14.54
C LYS A 92 6.19 2.33 15.95
N THR A 93 6.41 1.20 16.63
CA THR A 93 6.96 1.18 17.99
C THR A 93 8.47 1.31 18.05
N THR A 94 9.18 0.67 17.11
CA THR A 94 10.65 0.53 17.19
C THR A 94 11.38 1.60 16.37
N PHE A 95 10.77 2.08 15.29
CA PHE A 95 11.36 3.03 14.34
C PHE A 95 10.35 4.13 13.93
N PRO A 96 9.82 4.92 14.88
CA PRO A 96 8.75 5.88 14.63
C PRO A 96 9.10 6.90 13.54
N ASN A 97 10.36 7.34 13.43
CA ASN A 97 10.79 8.28 12.39
C ASN A 97 10.65 7.70 10.97
N PHE A 98 10.92 6.41 10.79
CA PHE A 98 10.74 5.74 9.50
C PHE A 98 9.25 5.57 9.18
N GLN A 99 8.45 5.22 10.19
CA GLN A 99 7.01 5.17 10.04
C GLN A 99 6.45 6.53 9.60
N VAL A 100 6.86 7.63 10.23
CA VAL A 100 6.40 8.99 9.87
C VAL A 100 6.81 9.31 8.44
N GLY A 101 8.01 8.91 8.03
CA GLY A 101 8.48 9.03 6.64
C GLY A 101 7.57 8.31 5.63
N CYS A 102 7.21 7.06 5.90
CA CYS A 102 6.27 6.28 5.07
C CYS A 102 4.86 6.90 5.09
N SER A 103 4.42 7.33 6.27
CA SER A 103 3.09 7.92 6.49
C SER A 103 2.92 9.20 5.66
N LYS A 104 3.85 10.16 5.74
CA LYS A 104 3.75 11.45 4.99
C LYS A 104 3.65 11.32 3.48
N ARG A 105 3.96 10.15 2.92
CA ARG A 105 4.03 9.88 1.48
C ARG A 105 2.90 8.99 0.98
N THR A 106 1.95 8.69 1.86
CA THR A 106 0.79 7.87 1.53
C THR A 106 -0.46 8.50 2.09
N VAL A 107 -1.55 8.38 1.34
CA VAL A 107 -2.86 8.90 1.70
C VAL A 107 -3.93 7.87 1.37
N MET A 108 -4.95 7.77 2.21
CA MET A 108 -6.15 7.01 1.93
C MET A 108 -7.10 7.87 1.10
N VAL A 109 -7.59 7.31 0.00
CA VAL A 109 -8.52 7.97 -0.93
C VAL A 109 -9.64 7.00 -1.31
N HIS A 110 -10.80 7.52 -1.73
CA HIS A 110 -11.81 6.67 -2.37
C HIS A 110 -11.23 6.03 -3.63
N HIS A 111 -11.69 4.82 -3.97
CA HIS A 111 -11.28 4.16 -5.21
C HIS A 111 -11.62 5.01 -6.46
N LYS A 112 -12.76 5.75 -6.45
CA LYS A 112 -13.10 6.69 -7.53
C LYS A 112 -12.03 7.78 -7.69
N CYS A 113 -11.60 8.39 -6.59
CA CYS A 113 -10.59 9.45 -6.55
C CYS A 113 -9.21 8.94 -6.96
N HIS A 114 -8.86 7.71 -6.59
CA HIS A 114 -7.60 7.11 -6.99
C HIS A 114 -7.42 7.08 -8.51
N LYS A 115 -8.50 6.85 -9.29
CA LYS A 115 -8.42 6.85 -10.75
C LYS A 115 -8.16 8.24 -11.35
N MET A 116 -8.48 9.31 -10.63
CA MET A 116 -8.23 10.69 -11.06
C MET A 116 -6.77 11.11 -10.83
N LEU A 117 -6.01 10.34 -10.05
CA LEU A 117 -4.61 10.60 -9.71
C LEU A 117 -3.61 9.86 -10.62
N HIS A 118 -4.08 9.13 -11.65
CA HIS A 118 -3.26 8.39 -12.63
C HIS A 118 -3.72 8.73 -14.05
#